data_AF-A0A1A7YEG5-F1
#
_entry.id   AF-A0A1A7YEG5-F1
#
_cell.length_a   1.000
_cell.length_b   1.000
_cell.length_c   1.000
_cell.angle_alpha   90.00
_cell.angle_beta   90.00
_cell.angle_gamma   90.00
#
_symmetry.space_group_name_H-M   'P 1'
#
loop_
_entity.id
_entity.type
_entity.pdbx_description
1 polymer ?
#
loop_
_entity_poly.entity_id
_entity_poly.type
_entity_poly.pdbx_seq_one_letter_code
_entity_poly.pdbx_strand_id
1 'polypeptide(L)'
;MSSAILMEETKEKLVSKCVAERLTLGITRILENMPGVVDVRFAEREPAEKRSLLSWEQKYSCILPEDLRDFYLTIDGFTLTWSVKLDDECVPLGCMTINSVGRLCPLLQPVSLFSLPNAPSLADLDWEESSTPSELQHVPAAPHFDARSRIFELDSCGGNGKVCLVYKNCTPGVVVQQSEVWFLDRSLCWHFMTATFTAYYRLMITHLGLPEWQYAYTPYGPSPQAKQWASLYQPLTFSYELSQVDPAGDFFVNKLDPAKAFKGKAKAPPPTKKQSTQCSSGGASKGQGNIGRLSGAKR
;
A
#
# COMPACT_ATOMS: atom_id res chain seq x y z
N MET A 1 20.57 -40.56 15.03
CA MET A 1 19.66 -40.25 13.91
C MET A 1 18.56 -39.27 14.32
N SER A 2 17.93 -39.40 15.50
CA SER A 2 16.89 -38.45 15.97
C SER A 2 17.34 -37.00 16.19
N SER A 3 18.59 -36.75 16.59
CA SER A 3 19.09 -35.38 16.85
C SER A 3 19.29 -34.56 15.56
N ALA A 4 19.69 -35.21 14.46
CA ALA A 4 19.90 -34.55 13.18
C ALA A 4 18.57 -34.12 12.52
N ILE A 5 17.55 -34.98 12.60
CA ILE A 5 16.20 -34.70 12.11
C ILE A 5 15.57 -33.53 12.89
N LEU A 6 15.75 -33.49 14.21
CA LEU A 6 15.27 -32.40 15.06
C LEU A 6 15.96 -31.06 14.75
N MET A 7 17.27 -31.07 14.45
CA MET A 7 18.03 -29.87 14.05
C MET A 7 17.64 -29.37 12.66
N GLU A 8 17.31 -30.25 11.73
CA GLU A 8 16.85 -29.91 10.38
C GLU A 8 15.44 -29.29 10.42
N GLU A 9 14.53 -29.87 11.22
CA GLU A 9 13.18 -29.37 11.43
C GLU A 9 13.16 -27.99 12.15
N THR A 10 14.09 -27.74 13.07
CA THR A 10 14.22 -26.41 13.71
C THR A 10 14.82 -25.37 12.76
N LYS A 11 15.76 -25.77 11.91
CA LYS A 11 16.35 -24.89 10.90
C LYS A 11 15.34 -24.49 9.82
N GLU A 12 14.54 -25.43 9.35
CA GLU A 12 13.43 -25.15 8.42
C GLU A 12 12.44 -24.16 9.04
N LYS A 13 11.95 -24.42 10.26
CA LYS A 13 11.05 -23.48 10.97
C LYS A 13 11.62 -22.07 11.14
N LEU A 14 12.93 -21.94 11.38
CA LEU A 14 13.62 -20.65 11.47
C LEU A 14 13.71 -19.93 10.11
N VAL A 15 13.99 -20.66 9.04
CA VAL A 15 14.04 -20.11 7.67
C VAL A 15 12.64 -19.67 7.24
N SER A 16 11.63 -20.51 7.47
CA SER A 16 10.21 -20.23 7.26
C SER A 16 9.76 -18.96 7.96
N LYS A 17 10.08 -18.82 9.25
CA LYS A 17 9.77 -17.61 10.02
C LYS A 17 10.46 -16.37 9.46
N CYS A 18 11.72 -16.48 9.02
CA CYS A 18 12.46 -15.38 8.40
C CYS A 18 11.89 -14.98 7.02
N VAL A 19 11.40 -15.93 6.23
CA VAL A 19 10.71 -15.65 4.97
C VAL A 19 9.38 -14.95 5.22
N ALA A 20 8.57 -15.45 6.16
CA ALA A 20 7.30 -14.83 6.55
C ALA A 20 7.50 -13.40 7.04
N GLU A 21 8.49 -13.14 7.90
CA GLU A 21 8.81 -11.79 8.39
C GLU A 21 9.24 -10.84 7.27
N ARG A 22 10.01 -11.31 6.28
CA ARG A 22 10.42 -10.49 5.12
C ARG A 22 9.25 -10.21 4.19
N LEU A 23 8.45 -11.23 3.86
CA LEU A 23 7.27 -11.09 3.00
C LEU A 23 6.23 -10.15 3.60
N THR A 24 6.01 -10.27 4.90
CA THR A 24 5.02 -9.47 5.61
C THR A 24 5.57 -8.12 6.10
N LEU A 25 6.84 -7.81 5.81
CA LEU A 25 7.52 -6.59 6.28
C LEU A 25 7.44 -6.41 7.82
N GLY A 26 7.43 -7.52 8.56
CA GLY A 26 7.31 -7.53 10.02
C GLY A 26 5.90 -7.29 10.56
N ILE A 27 4.85 -7.29 9.72
CA ILE A 27 3.47 -7.04 10.17
C ILE A 27 2.99 -8.04 11.21
N THR A 28 3.49 -9.28 11.17
CA THR A 28 3.17 -10.32 12.16
C THR A 28 3.56 -9.88 13.55
N ARG A 29 4.77 -9.34 13.72
CA ARG A 29 5.25 -8.80 14.99
C ARG A 29 4.48 -7.55 15.43
N ILE A 30 4.05 -6.72 14.48
CA ILE A 30 3.24 -5.53 14.79
C ILE A 30 1.87 -5.98 15.33
N LEU A 31 1.24 -6.96 14.67
CA LEU A 31 -0.03 -7.56 15.08
C LEU A 31 0.06 -8.21 16.46
N GLU A 32 1.08 -9.03 16.71
CA GLU A 32 1.29 -9.69 18.01
C GLU A 32 1.49 -8.70 19.17
N ASN A 33 1.96 -7.48 18.90
CA ASN A 33 2.15 -6.44 19.91
C ASN A 33 0.91 -5.55 20.11
N MET A 34 -0.13 -5.68 19.28
CA MET A 34 -1.34 -4.87 19.38
C MET A 34 -2.28 -5.39 20.48
N PRO A 35 -2.95 -4.50 21.22
CA PRO A 35 -3.80 -4.87 22.34
C PRO A 35 -4.99 -5.72 21.87
N GLY A 36 -5.23 -6.83 22.57
CA GLY A 36 -6.34 -7.73 22.29
C GLY A 36 -6.17 -8.61 21.05
N VAL A 37 -5.12 -8.42 20.25
CA VAL A 37 -4.84 -9.29 19.10
C VAL A 37 -4.38 -10.66 19.56
N VAL A 38 -4.97 -11.69 18.97
CA VAL A 38 -4.66 -13.10 19.23
C VAL A 38 -4.68 -13.86 17.90
N ASP A 39 -4.12 -15.08 17.93
CA ASP A 39 -4.21 -16.02 16.80
C ASP A 39 -3.69 -15.47 15.45
N VAL A 40 -2.54 -14.79 15.49
CA VAL A 40 -1.85 -14.34 14.26
C VAL A 40 -1.27 -15.57 13.56
N ARG A 41 -1.80 -15.88 12.38
CA ARG A 41 -1.42 -17.05 11.58
C ARG A 41 -0.97 -16.62 10.20
N PHE A 42 0.22 -17.08 9.83
CA PHE A 42 0.71 -17.00 8.46
C PHE A 42 0.70 -18.41 7.86
N ALA A 43 -0.06 -18.59 6.77
CA ALA A 43 -0.08 -19.85 6.05
C ALA A 43 1.13 -19.93 5.12
N GLU A 44 2.16 -20.64 5.57
CA GLU A 44 3.33 -20.90 4.74
C GLU A 44 2.98 -21.75 3.52
N ARG A 45 3.57 -21.40 2.38
CA ARG A 45 3.35 -22.07 1.10
C ARG A 45 4.66 -22.19 0.35
N GLU A 46 4.74 -23.22 -0.47
CA GLU A 46 5.89 -23.41 -1.36
C GLU A 46 5.87 -22.40 -2.51
N PRO A 47 7.03 -22.06 -3.09
CA PRO A 47 7.10 -21.29 -4.33
C PRO A 47 6.39 -21.99 -5.50
N ALA A 48 5.83 -21.19 -6.41
CA ALA A 48 5.25 -21.72 -7.63
C ALA A 48 6.35 -22.22 -8.59
N GLU A 49 6.08 -23.35 -9.26
CA GLU A 49 6.97 -23.81 -10.33
C GLU A 49 6.94 -22.85 -11.52
N LYS A 50 8.11 -22.56 -12.10
CA LYS A 50 8.22 -21.76 -13.34
C LYS A 50 7.33 -22.28 -14.46
N ARG A 51 7.20 -23.61 -14.57
CA ARG A 51 6.33 -24.26 -15.57
C ARG A 51 4.86 -23.93 -15.35
N SER A 52 4.40 -23.88 -14.10
CA SER A 52 3.02 -23.53 -13.76
C SER A 52 2.68 -22.10 -14.17
N LEU A 53 3.61 -21.16 -13.96
CA LEU A 53 3.46 -19.77 -14.40
C LEU A 53 3.39 -19.68 -15.93
N LEU A 54 4.33 -20.32 -16.64
CA LEU A 54 4.30 -20.37 -18.13
C LEU A 54 3.02 -21.02 -18.67
N SER A 55 2.55 -22.07 -18.00
CA SER A 55 1.30 -22.76 -18.38
C SER A 55 0.08 -21.84 -18.18
N TRP A 56 0.05 -21.07 -17.10
CA TRP A 56 -0.98 -20.06 -16.85
C TRP A 56 -0.96 -18.99 -17.94
N GLU A 57 0.22 -18.47 -18.27
CA GLU A 57 0.38 -17.42 -19.29
C GLU A 57 -0.04 -17.89 -20.68
N GLN A 58 0.36 -19.11 -21.05
CA GLN A 58 -0.03 -19.72 -22.32
C GLN A 58 -1.54 -19.99 -22.36
N LYS A 59 -2.12 -20.52 -21.28
CA LYS A 59 -3.55 -20.85 -21.19
C LYS A 59 -4.44 -19.62 -21.40
N TYR A 60 -4.07 -18.49 -20.80
CA TYR A 60 -4.89 -17.28 -20.83
C TYR A 60 -4.39 -16.21 -21.80
N SER A 61 -3.30 -16.49 -22.53
CA SER A 61 -2.66 -15.57 -23.47
C SER A 61 -2.31 -14.22 -22.85
N CYS A 62 -1.99 -14.21 -21.55
CA CYS A 62 -1.61 -13.02 -20.77
C CYS A 62 -0.24 -13.26 -20.14
N ILE A 63 0.58 -12.23 -20.08
CA ILE A 63 1.87 -12.30 -19.40
C ILE A 63 1.69 -11.75 -17.99
N LEU A 64 2.11 -12.50 -16.96
CA LEU A 64 2.08 -12.01 -15.59
C LEU A 64 2.99 -10.78 -15.45
N PRO A 65 2.57 -9.74 -14.71
CA PRO A 65 3.46 -8.63 -14.43
C PRO A 65 4.65 -9.15 -13.62
N GLU A 66 5.83 -8.54 -13.85
CA GLU A 66 7.11 -9.05 -13.31
C GLU A 66 7.09 -9.19 -11.80
N ASP A 67 6.51 -8.22 -11.10
CA ASP A 67 6.42 -8.22 -9.65
C ASP A 67 5.49 -9.31 -9.08
N LEU A 68 4.37 -9.61 -9.74
CA LEU A 68 3.51 -10.73 -9.37
C LEU A 68 4.17 -12.09 -9.70
N ARG A 69 4.91 -12.17 -10.81
CA ARG A 69 5.68 -13.37 -11.16
C ARG A 69 6.74 -13.66 -10.09
N ASP A 70 7.52 -12.65 -9.72
CA ASP A 70 8.55 -12.76 -8.68
C ASP A 70 7.96 -13.11 -7.31
N PHE A 71 6.78 -12.56 -7.00
CA PHE A 71 6.02 -12.95 -5.83
C PHE A 71 5.68 -14.44 -5.84
N TYR A 72 5.09 -14.96 -6.93
CA TYR A 72 4.77 -16.40 -7.01
C TYR A 72 6.00 -17.30 -7.00
N LEU A 73 7.12 -16.86 -7.58
CA LEU A 73 8.41 -17.56 -7.50
C LEU A 73 9.03 -17.51 -6.09
N THR A 74 8.52 -16.68 -5.21
CA THR A 74 8.89 -16.63 -3.79
C THR A 74 7.91 -17.40 -2.92
N ILE A 75 6.60 -17.30 -3.20
CA ILE A 75 5.52 -17.98 -2.47
C ILE A 75 4.25 -18.12 -3.34
N ASP A 76 3.68 -19.32 -3.47
CA ASP A 76 2.48 -19.54 -4.29
C ASP A 76 1.17 -19.13 -3.58
N GLY A 77 0.95 -17.82 -3.54
CA GLY A 77 -0.16 -17.20 -2.84
C GLY A 77 0.18 -16.89 -1.38
N PHE A 78 -0.69 -16.13 -0.73
CA PHE A 78 -0.42 -15.58 0.59
C PHE A 78 -1.69 -15.59 1.41
N THR A 79 -1.60 -15.99 2.66
CA THR A 79 -2.72 -15.88 3.60
C THR A 79 -2.18 -15.55 4.98
N LEU A 80 -2.54 -14.38 5.50
CA LEU A 80 -2.27 -13.97 6.86
C LEU A 80 -3.61 -13.61 7.51
N THR A 81 -3.92 -14.26 8.62
CA THR A 81 -5.13 -14.01 9.40
C THR A 81 -4.79 -13.67 10.83
N TRP A 82 -5.62 -12.86 11.46
CA TRP A 82 -5.51 -12.59 12.89
C TRP A 82 -6.88 -12.31 13.48
N SER A 83 -7.00 -12.60 14.77
CA SER A 83 -8.23 -12.49 15.53
C SER A 83 -8.05 -11.52 16.69
N VAL A 84 -9.15 -11.15 17.30
CA VAL A 84 -9.18 -10.30 18.49
C VAL A 84 -9.95 -10.98 19.59
N LYS A 85 -9.46 -10.84 20.81
CA LYS A 85 -10.15 -11.32 22.00
C LYS A 85 -11.06 -10.21 22.53
N LEU A 86 -12.37 -10.38 22.39
CA LEU A 86 -13.37 -9.57 23.08
C LEU A 86 -13.99 -10.40 24.18
N ASP A 87 -13.82 -9.96 25.43
CA ASP A 87 -14.23 -10.70 26.62
C ASP A 87 -13.66 -12.13 26.61
N ASP A 88 -14.52 -13.15 26.47
CA ASP A 88 -14.15 -14.57 26.38
C ASP A 88 -14.25 -15.16 24.97
N GLU A 89 -14.59 -14.36 23.96
CA GLU A 89 -14.72 -14.81 22.57
C GLU A 89 -13.52 -14.37 21.70
N CYS A 90 -13.13 -15.26 20.78
CA CYS A 90 -12.11 -14.99 19.77
C CYS A 90 -12.82 -14.68 18.45
N VAL A 91 -12.75 -13.42 18.01
CA VAL A 91 -13.42 -12.95 16.79
C VAL A 91 -12.38 -12.81 15.68
N PRO A 92 -12.51 -13.54 14.55
CA PRO A 92 -11.63 -13.35 13.40
C PRO A 92 -11.85 -11.96 12.82
N LEU A 93 -10.78 -11.17 12.72
CA LEU A 93 -10.89 -9.76 12.33
C LEU A 93 -10.18 -9.46 11.02
N GLY A 94 -8.88 -9.71 10.96
CA GLY A 94 -8.10 -9.36 9.78
C GLY A 94 -7.75 -10.56 8.91
N CYS A 95 -7.87 -10.36 7.61
CA CYS A 95 -7.53 -11.34 6.59
C CYS A 95 -6.84 -10.65 5.42
N MET A 96 -5.61 -11.06 5.14
CA MET A 96 -4.86 -10.67 3.96
C MET A 96 -4.70 -11.91 3.10
N THR A 97 -5.21 -11.89 1.87
CA THR A 97 -5.17 -13.04 0.97
C THR A 97 -4.72 -12.63 -0.42
N ILE A 98 -3.83 -13.44 -1.01
CA ILE A 98 -3.53 -13.48 -2.44
C ILE A 98 -3.68 -14.92 -2.88
N ASN A 99 -4.51 -15.17 -3.90
CA ASN A 99 -4.71 -16.49 -4.47
C ASN A 99 -3.40 -17.06 -5.02
N SER A 100 -3.27 -18.39 -5.04
CA SER A 100 -2.17 -19.06 -5.75
C SER A 100 -2.36 -18.94 -7.26
N VAL A 101 -1.30 -19.17 -8.04
CA VAL A 101 -1.39 -19.19 -9.51
C VAL A 101 -2.44 -20.19 -10.00
N GLY A 102 -2.56 -21.34 -9.34
CA GLY A 102 -3.58 -22.35 -9.67
C GLY A 102 -5.02 -21.90 -9.39
N ARG A 103 -5.22 -20.95 -8.47
CA ARG A 103 -6.52 -20.35 -8.14
C ARG A 103 -6.74 -18.98 -8.80
N LEU A 104 -5.74 -18.44 -9.50
CA LEU A 104 -5.84 -17.21 -10.29
C LEU A 104 -6.67 -17.48 -11.55
N CYS A 105 -7.98 -17.59 -11.37
CA CYS A 105 -8.94 -17.96 -12.39
C CYS A 105 -9.58 -16.72 -13.03
N PRO A 106 -10.02 -16.81 -14.29
CA PRO A 106 -10.74 -15.73 -14.92
C PRO A 106 -12.07 -15.48 -14.20
N LEU A 107 -12.40 -14.21 -13.98
CA LEU A 107 -13.69 -13.80 -13.42
C LEU A 107 -14.84 -14.17 -14.37
N LEU A 108 -14.61 -13.93 -15.66
CA LEU A 108 -15.51 -14.27 -16.75
C LEU A 108 -15.18 -15.70 -17.20
N GLN A 109 -15.94 -16.66 -16.71
CA GLN A 109 -15.80 -18.03 -17.20
C GLN A 109 -16.47 -18.17 -18.57
N PRO A 110 -15.93 -19.02 -19.46
CA PRO A 110 -16.60 -19.35 -20.71
C PRO A 110 -18.04 -19.78 -20.43
N VAL A 111 -18.96 -19.30 -21.28
CA VAL A 111 -20.39 -19.58 -21.19
C VAL A 111 -20.59 -21.09 -21.01
N SER A 112 -21.22 -21.48 -19.89
CA SER A 112 -21.44 -22.89 -19.57
C SER A 112 -22.18 -23.57 -20.73
N LEU A 113 -21.86 -24.84 -21.02
CA LEU A 113 -22.52 -25.64 -22.07
C LEU A 113 -24.04 -25.76 -21.85
N PHE A 114 -24.51 -25.50 -20.63
CA PHE A 114 -25.92 -25.51 -20.25
C PHE A 114 -26.61 -24.14 -20.41
N SER A 115 -25.89 -23.11 -20.85
CA SER A 115 -26.46 -21.78 -21.04
C SER A 115 -27.28 -21.75 -22.32
N LEU A 116 -28.43 -21.09 -22.25
CA LEU A 116 -29.26 -20.86 -23.42
C LEU A 116 -28.52 -19.97 -24.43
N PRO A 117 -28.78 -20.13 -25.73
CA PRO A 117 -28.38 -19.14 -26.73
C PRO A 117 -28.89 -17.76 -26.29
N ASN A 118 -28.00 -16.76 -26.25
CA ASN A 118 -28.29 -15.38 -25.80
C ASN A 118 -28.72 -15.25 -24.32
N ALA A 119 -28.28 -16.15 -23.44
CA ALA A 119 -28.46 -15.94 -22.01
C ALA A 119 -27.78 -14.63 -21.57
N PRO A 120 -28.43 -13.81 -20.71
CA PRO A 120 -27.81 -12.60 -20.20
C PRO A 120 -26.54 -12.93 -19.42
N SER A 121 -25.56 -12.06 -19.55
CA SER A 121 -24.19 -12.19 -19.09
C SER A 121 -23.71 -10.89 -18.44
N LEU A 122 -22.55 -10.92 -17.77
CA LEU A 122 -21.96 -9.71 -17.21
C LEU A 122 -21.60 -8.67 -18.28
N ALA A 123 -21.34 -9.11 -19.52
CA ALA A 123 -21.07 -8.21 -20.64
C ALA A 123 -22.27 -7.32 -20.98
N ASP A 124 -23.50 -7.74 -20.64
CA ASP A 124 -24.71 -6.94 -20.89
C ASP A 124 -24.86 -5.77 -19.89
N LEU A 125 -24.04 -5.72 -18.84
CA LEU A 125 -23.99 -4.61 -17.88
C LEU A 125 -23.11 -3.46 -18.37
N ASP A 126 -22.22 -3.69 -19.33
CA ASP A 126 -21.39 -2.65 -19.94
C ASP A 126 -22.27 -1.78 -20.86
N TRP A 127 -23.01 -0.85 -20.26
CA TRP A 127 -23.69 0.20 -21.02
C TRP A 127 -22.61 1.08 -21.64
N GLU A 128 -22.60 1.26 -22.97
CA GLU A 128 -21.74 2.27 -23.58
C GLU A 128 -22.13 3.64 -23.01
N GLU A 129 -21.38 4.10 -22.01
CA GLU A 129 -21.38 5.49 -21.61
C GLU A 129 -20.86 6.25 -22.82
N SER A 130 -21.81 6.76 -23.61
CA SER A 130 -21.58 7.45 -24.86
C SER A 130 -20.56 8.56 -24.63
N SER A 131 -19.30 8.29 -24.96
CA SER A 131 -18.26 9.25 -25.35
C SER A 131 -18.49 10.71 -24.92
N THR A 132 -18.65 10.95 -23.63
CA THR A 132 -18.39 12.27 -23.06
C THR A 132 -17.04 12.13 -22.38
N PRO A 133 -15.95 12.64 -23.00
CA PRO A 133 -14.71 12.78 -22.27
C PRO A 133 -15.01 13.78 -21.16
N SER A 134 -15.27 13.29 -19.95
CA SER A 134 -15.17 14.15 -18.77
C SER A 134 -13.71 14.56 -18.71
N GLU A 135 -13.40 15.73 -19.26
CA GLU A 135 -12.09 16.40 -19.21
C GLU A 135 -11.65 16.76 -17.77
N LEU A 136 -12.33 16.21 -16.77
CA LEU A 136 -12.06 16.38 -15.36
C LEU A 136 -11.31 15.13 -14.85
N GLN A 137 -9.98 15.25 -14.95
CA GLN A 137 -8.94 14.56 -14.16
C GLN A 137 -8.79 13.04 -14.34
N HIS A 138 -7.66 12.64 -14.95
CA HIS A 138 -6.75 11.51 -14.60
C HIS A 138 -7.28 10.14 -14.11
N VAL A 139 -8.58 9.84 -14.12
CA VAL A 139 -9.14 8.56 -13.67
C VAL A 139 -8.96 7.53 -14.79
N PRO A 140 -8.31 6.38 -14.51
CA PRO A 140 -8.20 5.30 -15.49
C PRO A 140 -9.57 4.84 -15.97
N ALA A 141 -9.72 4.60 -17.28
CA ALA A 141 -10.95 4.02 -17.81
C ALA A 141 -11.22 2.65 -17.19
N ALA A 142 -12.47 2.45 -16.74
CA ALA A 142 -12.92 1.21 -16.14
C ALA A 142 -12.79 0.04 -17.13
N PRO A 143 -12.45 -1.16 -16.64
CA PRO A 143 -12.45 -2.35 -17.48
C PRO A 143 -13.86 -2.81 -17.82
N HIS A 144 -13.97 -3.57 -18.91
CA HIS A 144 -15.22 -4.13 -19.39
C HIS A 144 -15.39 -5.57 -18.91
N PHE A 145 -16.62 -6.06 -18.85
CA PHE A 145 -16.96 -7.46 -18.61
C PHE A 145 -17.03 -8.30 -19.90
N ASP A 146 -16.57 -7.76 -21.03
CA ASP A 146 -16.52 -8.44 -22.32
C ASP A 146 -15.09 -8.83 -22.73
N ALA A 147 -14.93 -9.30 -23.99
CA ALA A 147 -13.66 -9.76 -24.53
C ALA A 147 -12.56 -8.69 -24.61
N ARG A 148 -12.89 -7.39 -24.42
CA ARG A 148 -11.92 -6.29 -24.37
C ARG A 148 -11.09 -6.31 -23.09
N SER A 149 -11.50 -7.06 -22.08
CA SER A 149 -10.78 -7.18 -20.82
C SER A 149 -10.62 -8.63 -20.39
N ARG A 150 -9.42 -8.98 -19.90
CA ARG A 150 -9.16 -10.26 -19.26
C ARG A 150 -8.90 -10.01 -17.78
N ILE A 151 -9.75 -10.60 -16.94
CA ILE A 151 -9.85 -10.27 -15.51
C ILE A 151 -9.61 -11.54 -14.72
N PHE A 152 -8.69 -11.51 -13.76
CA PHE A 152 -8.34 -12.64 -12.91
C PHE A 152 -8.47 -12.29 -11.44
N GLU A 153 -9.08 -13.17 -10.64
CA GLU A 153 -9.35 -12.91 -9.22
C GLU A 153 -8.09 -13.13 -8.36
N LEU A 154 -7.54 -12.05 -7.79
CA LEU A 154 -6.45 -12.08 -6.82
C LEU A 154 -6.94 -12.40 -5.41
N ASP A 155 -8.09 -11.83 -5.03
CA ASP A 155 -8.70 -12.02 -3.71
C ASP A 155 -10.23 -11.89 -3.81
N SER A 156 -10.93 -12.71 -3.03
CA SER A 156 -12.40 -12.69 -2.87
C SER A 156 -12.87 -11.78 -1.73
N CYS A 157 -11.94 -11.18 -0.97
CA CYS A 157 -12.20 -10.18 0.07
C CYS A 157 -13.29 -10.59 1.08
N GLY A 158 -13.37 -11.88 1.40
CA GLY A 158 -14.40 -12.43 2.30
C GLY A 158 -15.84 -12.31 1.78
N GLY A 159 -16.03 -12.16 0.47
CA GLY A 159 -17.35 -11.98 -0.16
C GLY A 159 -17.84 -10.53 -0.24
N ASN A 160 -17.05 -9.57 0.25
CA ASN A 160 -17.41 -8.14 0.19
C ASN A 160 -17.08 -7.49 -1.16
N GLY A 161 -16.50 -8.22 -2.10
CA GLY A 161 -16.09 -7.74 -3.41
C GLY A 161 -14.99 -8.65 -3.94
N LYS A 162 -14.26 -8.21 -4.95
CA LYS A 162 -13.12 -8.95 -5.50
C LYS A 162 -12.01 -8.00 -5.88
N VAL A 163 -10.79 -8.32 -5.48
CA VAL A 163 -9.62 -7.66 -6.08
C VAL A 163 -9.18 -8.47 -7.29
N CYS A 164 -9.06 -7.79 -8.42
CA CYS A 164 -8.81 -8.40 -9.71
C CYS A 164 -7.53 -7.85 -10.34
N LEU A 165 -6.75 -8.74 -10.96
CA LEU A 165 -5.73 -8.41 -11.93
C LEU A 165 -6.40 -8.24 -13.30
N VAL A 166 -6.24 -7.08 -13.92
CA VAL A 166 -7.01 -6.70 -15.11
C VAL A 166 -6.08 -6.32 -16.25
N TYR A 167 -6.27 -6.98 -17.40
CA TYR A 167 -5.66 -6.63 -18.67
C TYR A 167 -6.73 -5.96 -19.54
N LYS A 168 -6.52 -4.70 -19.92
CA LYS A 168 -7.47 -3.93 -20.74
C LYS A 168 -7.06 -3.96 -22.22
N ASN A 169 -7.97 -3.53 -23.10
CA ASN A 169 -7.74 -3.42 -24.55
C ASN A 169 -7.26 -4.73 -25.19
N CYS A 170 -7.79 -5.85 -24.71
CA CYS A 170 -7.45 -7.18 -25.20
C CYS A 170 -8.03 -7.38 -26.60
N THR A 171 -7.22 -7.95 -27.49
CA THR A 171 -7.66 -8.40 -28.82
C THR A 171 -7.47 -9.92 -28.93
N PRO A 172 -8.38 -10.64 -29.61
CA PRO A 172 -8.25 -12.08 -29.81
C PRO A 172 -6.94 -12.43 -30.52
N GLY A 173 -6.22 -13.44 -30.00
CA GLY A 173 -4.95 -13.89 -30.56
C GLY A 173 -3.73 -13.03 -30.20
N VAL A 174 -3.91 -11.90 -29.52
CA VAL A 174 -2.81 -11.05 -29.05
C VAL A 174 -2.50 -11.34 -27.58
N VAL A 175 -1.21 -11.46 -27.29
CA VAL A 175 -0.71 -11.59 -25.92
C VAL A 175 -0.64 -10.22 -25.27
N VAL A 176 -1.25 -10.06 -24.10
CA VAL A 176 -1.31 -8.80 -23.37
C VAL A 176 -0.35 -8.83 -22.18
N GLN A 177 0.38 -7.73 -21.97
CA GLN A 177 1.42 -7.62 -20.94
C GLN A 177 1.09 -6.60 -19.85
N GLN A 178 0.37 -5.54 -20.21
CA GLN A 178 0.03 -4.48 -19.26
C GLN A 178 -1.19 -4.89 -18.44
N SER A 179 -1.01 -4.91 -17.12
CA SER A 179 -2.06 -5.22 -16.16
C SER A 179 -2.11 -4.16 -15.07
N GLU A 180 -3.30 -4.00 -14.51
CA GLU A 180 -3.60 -3.12 -13.38
C GLU A 180 -4.36 -3.89 -12.31
N VAL A 181 -4.42 -3.36 -11.09
CA VAL A 181 -5.20 -3.95 -10.00
C VAL A 181 -6.43 -3.10 -9.72
N TRP A 182 -7.59 -3.74 -9.80
CA TRP A 182 -8.91 -3.13 -9.63
C TRP A 182 -9.71 -3.84 -8.56
N PHE A 183 -10.53 -3.08 -7.83
CA PHE A 183 -11.53 -3.61 -6.93
C PHE A 183 -12.90 -3.62 -7.62
N LEU A 184 -13.54 -4.79 -7.63
CA LEU A 184 -14.91 -4.97 -8.08
C LEU A 184 -15.80 -5.08 -6.84
N ASP A 185 -16.70 -4.12 -6.64
CA ASP A 185 -17.63 -4.18 -5.51
C ASP A 185 -18.81 -5.11 -5.75
N ARG A 186 -19.69 -5.26 -4.75
CA ARG A 186 -20.89 -6.11 -4.85
C ARG A 186 -21.96 -5.56 -5.79
N SER A 187 -21.88 -4.28 -6.14
CA SER A 187 -22.75 -3.62 -7.12
C SER A 187 -22.20 -3.75 -8.54
N LEU A 188 -21.11 -4.49 -8.72
CA LEU A 188 -20.38 -4.68 -9.97
C LEU A 188 -19.77 -3.38 -10.53
N CYS A 189 -19.49 -2.41 -9.66
CA CYS A 189 -18.75 -1.21 -10.02
C CYS A 189 -17.25 -1.43 -9.90
N TRP A 190 -16.51 -0.91 -10.87
CA TRP A 190 -15.05 -0.94 -10.92
C TRP A 190 -14.44 0.25 -10.20
N HIS A 191 -13.51 -0.01 -9.29
CA HIS A 191 -12.74 1.00 -8.57
C HIS A 191 -11.25 0.74 -8.78
N PHE A 192 -10.56 1.72 -9.35
CA PHE A 192 -9.12 1.60 -9.55
C PHE A 192 -8.40 1.57 -8.20
N MET A 193 -7.50 0.59 -7.99
CA MET A 193 -6.66 0.55 -6.80
C MET A 193 -5.24 1.00 -7.10
N THR A 194 -4.53 0.25 -7.94
CA THR A 194 -3.11 0.49 -8.22
C THR A 194 -2.70 0.03 -9.61
N ALA A 195 -1.65 0.65 -10.15
CA ALA A 195 -1.07 0.26 -11.43
C ALA A 195 -0.19 -1.01 -11.36
N THR A 196 0.31 -1.37 -10.17
CA THR A 196 1.19 -2.55 -10.00
C THR A 196 0.72 -3.42 -8.85
N PHE A 197 1.10 -4.70 -8.89
CA PHE A 197 0.80 -5.66 -7.82
C PHE A 197 1.53 -5.29 -6.53
N THR A 198 2.79 -4.85 -6.62
CA THR A 198 3.57 -4.44 -5.44
C THR A 198 2.91 -3.29 -4.70
N ALA A 199 2.36 -2.31 -5.42
CA ALA A 199 1.63 -1.21 -4.80
C ALA A 199 0.38 -1.71 -4.07
N TYR A 200 -0.39 -2.62 -4.69
CA TYR A 200 -1.56 -3.25 -4.06
C TYR A 200 -1.17 -4.06 -2.81
N TYR A 201 -0.12 -4.88 -2.91
CA TYR A 201 0.38 -5.69 -1.80
C TYR A 201 0.77 -4.81 -0.60
N ARG A 202 1.41 -3.66 -0.85
CA ARG A 202 1.70 -2.67 0.20
C ARG A 202 0.43 -2.09 0.82
N LEU A 203 -0.60 -1.78 0.03
CA LEU A 203 -1.89 -1.32 0.56
C LEU A 203 -2.51 -2.37 1.49
N MET A 204 -2.56 -3.63 1.06
CA MET A 204 -3.08 -4.75 1.86
C MET A 204 -2.38 -4.86 3.22
N ILE A 205 -1.04 -4.82 3.25
CA ILE A 205 -0.26 -4.85 4.50
C ILE A 205 -0.54 -3.62 5.36
N THR A 206 -0.56 -2.43 4.75
CA THR A 206 -0.76 -1.15 5.45
C THR A 206 -2.13 -1.10 6.14
N HIS A 207 -3.14 -1.70 5.52
CA HIS A 207 -4.50 -1.83 6.06
C HIS A 207 -4.69 -2.99 7.04
N LEU A 208 -3.63 -3.73 7.35
CA LEU A 208 -3.65 -4.85 8.31
C LEU A 208 -4.64 -5.97 7.93
N GLY A 209 -5.13 -6.01 6.69
CA GLY A 209 -6.20 -6.91 6.27
C GLY A 209 -7.53 -6.69 6.99
N LEU A 210 -7.77 -5.51 7.57
CA LEU A 210 -9.01 -5.20 8.27
C LEU A 210 -10.25 -5.36 7.37
N PRO A 211 -11.43 -5.64 7.95
CA PRO A 211 -12.65 -5.79 7.16
C PRO A 211 -12.92 -4.58 6.27
N GLU A 212 -13.27 -4.84 5.00
CA GLU A 212 -13.72 -3.83 4.03
C GLU A 212 -12.71 -2.69 3.77
N TRP A 213 -11.41 -2.88 4.05
CA TRP A 213 -10.41 -1.82 3.85
C TRP A 213 -10.36 -1.32 2.39
N GLN A 214 -10.67 -2.17 1.42
CA GLN A 214 -10.74 -1.82 0.00
C GLN A 214 -11.81 -0.75 -0.27
N TYR A 215 -12.92 -0.75 0.49
CA TYR A 215 -13.98 0.24 0.36
C TYR A 215 -13.53 1.66 0.71
N ALA A 216 -12.39 1.84 1.38
CA ALA A 216 -11.79 3.16 1.59
C ALA A 216 -11.41 3.88 0.29
N TYR A 217 -11.29 3.13 -0.82
CA TYR A 217 -11.00 3.66 -2.17
C TYR A 217 -12.25 3.77 -3.05
N THR A 218 -13.44 3.65 -2.45
CA THR A 218 -14.73 3.78 -3.15
C THR A 218 -15.49 5.01 -2.65
N PRO A 219 -16.42 5.58 -3.43
CA PRO A 219 -17.26 6.70 -2.98
C PRO A 219 -18.13 6.37 -1.76
N TYR A 220 -18.40 5.09 -1.51
CA TYR A 220 -19.28 4.62 -0.44
C TYR A 220 -18.56 4.55 0.91
N GLY A 221 -17.26 4.25 0.89
CA GLY A 221 -16.48 3.99 2.10
C GLY A 221 -16.85 2.67 2.80
N PRO A 222 -16.07 2.27 3.82
CA PRO A 222 -16.36 1.08 4.61
C PRO A 222 -17.59 1.26 5.52
N SER A 223 -18.17 0.15 5.96
CA SER A 223 -19.29 0.13 6.91
C SER A 223 -18.91 0.78 8.26
N PRO A 224 -19.90 1.24 9.06
CA PRO A 224 -19.64 1.79 10.39
C PRO A 224 -18.84 0.84 11.29
N GLN A 225 -19.12 -0.46 11.23
CA GLN A 225 -18.40 -1.48 12.01
C GLN A 225 -16.93 -1.58 11.56
N ALA A 226 -16.67 -1.64 10.27
CA ALA A 226 -15.30 -1.65 9.74
C ALA A 226 -14.52 -0.38 10.13
N LYS A 227 -15.18 0.79 10.12
CA LYS A 227 -14.58 2.07 10.58
C LYS A 227 -14.20 2.05 12.06
N GLN A 228 -14.99 1.40 12.91
CA GLN A 228 -14.66 1.22 14.33
C GLN A 228 -13.37 0.40 14.48
N TRP A 229 -13.24 -0.70 13.75
CA TRP A 229 -12.03 -1.52 13.77
C TRP A 229 -10.81 -0.77 13.25
N ALA A 230 -10.95 -0.04 12.15
CA ALA A 230 -9.89 0.81 11.62
C ALA A 230 -9.47 1.91 12.60
N SER A 231 -10.42 2.48 13.35
CA SER A 231 -10.11 3.49 14.37
C SER A 231 -9.38 2.89 15.59
N LEU A 232 -9.70 1.64 15.95
CA LEU A 232 -9.09 0.94 17.07
C LEU A 232 -7.65 0.51 16.76
N TYR A 233 -7.42 -0.08 15.58
CA TYR A 233 -6.13 -0.65 15.21
C TYR A 233 -5.26 0.27 14.36
N GLN A 234 -5.81 1.40 13.90
CA GLN A 234 -5.13 2.46 13.15
C GLN A 234 -4.17 1.92 12.08
N PRO A 235 -4.71 1.54 10.90
CA PRO A 235 -3.91 1.20 9.73
C PRO A 235 -2.68 2.09 9.58
N LEU A 236 -1.57 1.53 9.12
CA LEU A 236 -0.30 2.24 8.93
C LEU A 236 -0.35 3.23 7.74
N THR A 237 -1.55 3.62 7.33
CA THR A 237 -1.80 4.57 6.27
C THR A 237 -1.37 5.95 6.74
N PHE A 238 -0.44 6.56 6.00
CA PHE A 238 -0.24 7.99 6.12
C PHE A 238 -1.51 8.67 5.60
N SER A 239 -2.27 9.28 6.51
CA SER A 239 -3.39 10.14 6.13
C SER A 239 -2.81 11.33 5.39
N TYR A 240 -2.74 11.27 4.05
CA TYR A 240 -2.99 12.48 3.28
C TYR A 240 -4.45 12.77 3.56
N GLU A 241 -4.68 13.60 4.57
CA GLU A 241 -5.99 14.12 4.88
C GLU A 241 -6.57 14.58 3.53
N LEU A 242 -7.62 13.90 3.06
CA LEU A 242 -8.58 14.44 2.11
C LEU A 242 -9.32 15.57 2.84
N SER A 243 -8.57 16.52 3.39
CA SER A 243 -9.08 17.72 4.00
C SER A 243 -9.65 18.53 2.86
N GLN A 244 -10.95 18.36 2.69
CA GLN A 244 -11.86 19.38 2.23
C GLN A 244 -11.70 19.72 0.75
N VAL A 245 -12.58 19.13 -0.05
CA VAL A 245 -13.31 19.93 -1.02
C VAL A 245 -14.02 21.04 -0.23
N ASP A 246 -13.31 22.14 0.04
CA ASP A 246 -13.94 23.41 0.27
C ASP A 246 -14.40 23.88 -1.13
N PRO A 247 -15.70 24.13 -1.39
CA PRO A 247 -16.16 24.61 -2.69
C PRO A 247 -15.62 26.02 -3.02
N ALA A 248 -14.90 26.67 -2.10
CA ALA A 248 -14.08 27.84 -2.37
C ALA A 248 -12.60 27.42 -2.46
N GLY A 249 -12.09 27.32 -3.68
CA GLY A 249 -10.74 26.83 -3.94
C GLY A 249 -9.65 27.60 -3.20
N ASP A 250 -8.92 26.90 -2.33
CA ASP A 250 -7.53 27.20 -2.04
C ASP A 250 -6.78 25.87 -1.85
N PHE A 251 -5.97 25.51 -2.85
CA PHE A 251 -5.10 24.34 -2.78
C PHE A 251 -4.09 24.54 -1.64
N PHE A 252 -4.17 23.71 -0.60
CA PHE A 252 -3.21 23.75 0.50
C PHE A 252 -1.86 23.19 0.03
N VAL A 253 -1.04 24.05 -0.60
CA VAL A 253 0.33 23.73 -0.99
C VAL A 253 1.18 23.77 0.28
N ASN A 254 1.78 22.64 0.65
CA ASN A 254 2.74 22.55 1.73
C ASN A 254 3.99 23.40 1.40
N LYS A 255 4.02 24.66 1.86
CA LYS A 255 5.12 25.61 1.61
C LYS A 255 6.30 25.35 2.55
N LEU A 256 6.95 24.20 2.38
CA LEU A 256 8.30 24.02 2.90
C LEU A 256 9.28 24.77 1.99
N ASP A 257 9.71 25.95 2.41
CA ASP A 257 10.78 26.71 1.77
C ASP A 257 12.13 26.00 2.03
N PRO A 258 12.78 25.39 1.01
CA PRO A 258 14.03 24.67 1.18
C PRO A 258 15.14 25.56 1.75
N ALA A 259 15.09 26.88 1.51
CA ALA A 259 16.08 27.83 2.02
C ALA A 259 15.95 28.11 3.53
N LYS A 260 14.80 27.77 4.13
CA LYS A 260 14.54 27.88 5.58
C LYS A 260 14.64 26.54 6.30
N ALA A 261 14.34 25.44 5.62
CA ALA A 261 14.33 24.09 6.20
C ALA A 261 15.74 23.59 6.59
N PHE A 262 16.80 24.04 5.91
CA PHE A 262 18.16 23.51 6.09
C PHE A 262 19.18 24.50 6.67
N LYS A 263 18.74 25.60 7.29
CA LYS A 263 19.67 26.45 8.06
C LYS A 263 19.98 25.81 9.41
N GLY A 264 21.04 25.00 9.43
CA GLY A 264 21.68 24.54 10.65
C GLY A 264 22.05 25.74 11.54
N LYS A 265 21.66 25.69 12.81
CA LYS A 265 22.04 26.70 13.81
C LYS A 265 23.56 26.66 13.98
N ALA A 266 24.26 27.57 13.33
CA ALA A 266 25.64 27.88 13.70
C ALA A 266 25.64 28.35 15.16
N LYS A 267 26.42 27.64 15.98
CA LYS A 267 26.56 27.76 17.42
C LYS A 267 26.99 29.20 17.79
N ALA A 268 26.12 29.94 18.48
CA ALA A 268 26.50 31.19 19.13
C ALA A 268 27.49 30.88 20.28
N PRO A 269 28.54 31.71 20.48
CA PRO A 269 29.49 31.51 21.57
C PRO A 269 28.83 31.74 22.96
N PRO A 270 29.33 31.07 24.02
CA PRO A 270 28.64 30.96 25.29
C PRO A 270 28.65 32.27 26.11
N PRO A 271 27.56 32.58 26.84
CA PRO A 271 27.48 33.74 27.71
C PRO A 271 28.10 33.47 29.10
N THR A 272 28.95 34.38 29.56
CA THR A 272 29.46 34.44 30.94
C THR A 272 28.42 35.10 31.87
N LYS A 273 28.01 34.38 32.92
CA LYS A 273 27.35 34.91 34.15
C LYS A 273 28.46 35.47 35.06
N LYS A 274 28.35 36.49 35.91
CA LYS A 274 27.35 37.37 36.56
C LYS A 274 28.17 38.63 36.97
N GLN A 275 27.64 39.84 37.11
CA GLN A 275 27.00 40.36 38.33
C GLN A 275 26.54 41.82 38.10
N SER A 276 25.36 42.18 38.66
CA SER A 276 25.00 43.39 39.43
C SER A 276 25.90 44.65 39.27
N THR A 277 25.46 45.90 39.09
CA THR A 277 24.27 46.66 39.52
C THR A 277 24.35 48.05 38.85
N GLN A 278 23.22 48.78 38.74
CA GLN A 278 23.00 50.26 38.78
C GLN A 278 24.24 51.20 38.73
N CYS A 279 24.28 52.37 38.09
CA CYS A 279 23.28 53.39 37.79
C CYS A 279 23.95 54.50 36.93
N SER A 280 23.13 55.37 36.33
CA SER A 280 23.33 56.81 36.08
C SER A 280 24.40 57.36 35.08
N SER A 281 23.84 58.16 34.15
CA SER A 281 24.26 59.49 33.66
C SER A 281 25.59 59.69 32.91
N GLY A 282 25.46 60.06 31.62
CA GLY A 282 25.87 61.37 31.09
C GLY A 282 27.36 61.70 30.91
N GLY A 283 27.72 62.23 29.73
CA GLY A 283 28.76 63.26 29.64
C GLY A 283 30.04 62.92 28.86
N ALA A 284 30.11 63.51 27.68
CA ALA A 284 31.24 63.87 26.82
C ALA A 284 32.71 63.86 27.34
N SER A 285 33.59 63.45 26.41
CA SER A 285 34.81 64.14 25.94
C SER A 285 36.19 63.98 26.61
N LYS A 286 37.16 63.72 25.70
CA LYS A 286 38.57 64.17 25.62
C LYS A 286 39.61 63.66 26.64
N GLY A 287 40.76 63.25 26.12
CA GLY A 287 42.02 63.20 26.87
C GLY A 287 43.17 62.49 26.17
N GLN A 288 43.90 63.22 25.33
CA GLN A 288 45.19 62.86 24.72
C GLN A 288 46.29 62.55 25.76
N GLY A 289 47.28 61.74 25.36
CA GLY A 289 48.65 62.00 25.79
C GLY A 289 49.68 60.89 25.54
N ASN A 290 50.71 61.28 24.79
CA ASN A 290 52.07 60.71 24.71
C ASN A 290 52.36 59.43 23.91
N ILE A 291 53.45 59.35 23.14
CA ILE A 291 54.39 60.31 22.52
C ILE A 291 55.20 59.49 21.49
N GLY A 292 55.54 60.11 20.36
CA GLY A 292 56.82 59.96 19.63
C GLY A 292 57.14 58.62 18.98
N ARG A 293 57.12 58.53 17.64
CA ARG A 293 58.28 58.78 16.72
C ARG A 293 59.27 57.59 16.74
N LEU A 294 59.77 57.05 15.62
CA LEU A 294 59.98 57.59 14.28
C LEU A 294 60.46 56.43 13.38
N SER A 295 60.15 56.54 12.08
CA SER A 295 60.96 56.13 10.91
C SER A 295 61.62 54.74 10.87
N GLY A 296 61.57 53.98 9.78
CA GLY A 296 61.34 54.35 8.40
C GLY A 296 62.25 53.51 7.49
N ALA A 297 61.76 53.26 6.28
CA ALA A 297 62.49 52.92 5.05
C ALA A 297 63.43 51.69 5.08
N LYS A 298 63.01 50.59 4.44
CA LYS A 298 63.37 50.24 3.06
C LYS A 298 64.88 50.15 2.81
N ARG A 299 65.39 48.92 2.78
CA ARG A 299 65.60 48.21 1.52
C ARG A 299 65.11 46.78 1.66
#